data_AF-A0A927YGM3-F1
#
_entry.id   AF-A0A927YGM3-F1
#
_cell.length_a   1.000
_cell.length_b   1.000
_cell.length_c   1.000
_cell.angle_alpha   90.00
_cell.angle_beta   90.00
_cell.angle_gamma   90.00
#
_symmetry.space_group_name_H-M   'P 1'
#
loop_
_entity.id
_entity.type
_entity.pdbx_description
1 polymer ?
#
loop_
_entity_poly.entity_id
_entity_poly.type
_entity_poly.pdbx_seq_one_letter_code
_entity_poly.pdbx_strand_id
1 'polypeptide(L)' 'MELSKKLPDMSEDEMYKLLASDGMLVKRPLLVTGNGVFPGFREEEWKALM' A
#
# COMPACT_ATOMS: atom_id res chain seq x y z
N MET A 1 9.88 -6.89 15.54
CA MET A 1 9.89 -5.41 15.62
C MET A 1 8.48 -4.95 15.93
N GLU A 2 8.27 -4.07 16.91
CA GLU A 2 6.94 -3.50 17.17
C GLU A 2 6.68 -2.29 16.25
N LEU A 3 6.57 -2.58 14.95
CA LEU A 3 6.40 -1.54 13.93
C LEU A 3 5.16 -0.67 14.19
N SER A 4 4.07 -1.29 14.63
CA SER A 4 2.82 -0.61 14.99
C SER A 4 2.99 0.50 16.03
N LYS A 5 3.96 0.39 16.95
CA LYS A 5 4.23 1.42 17.97
C LYS A 5 5.03 2.60 17.43
N LYS A 6 5.78 2.41 16.34
CA LYS A 6 6.64 3.43 15.75
C LYS A 6 5.95 4.23 14.64
N LEU A 7 4.90 3.68 14.03
CA LEU A 7 4.15 4.33 12.95
C LEU A 7 3.59 5.72 13.34
N PRO A 8 3.05 5.96 14.55
CA PRO A 8 2.51 7.28 14.90
C PRO A 8 3.52 8.41 14.89
N ASP A 9 4.79 8.11 15.19
CA ASP A 9 5.87 9.10 15.31
C ASP A 9 6.77 9.18 14.06
N MET A 10 6.52 8.32 13.07
CA MET A 10 7.34 8.23 11.86
C MET A 10 6.94 9.30 10.84
N SER A 11 7.92 9.90 10.18
CA SER A 11 7.66 10.82 9.06
C SER A 11 7.23 10.08 7.79
N GLU A 12 6.53 10.77 6.88
CA GLU A 12 6.11 10.17 5.60
C GLU A 12 7.31 9.63 4.80
N ASP A 13 8.43 10.37 4.76
CA ASP A 13 9.66 9.96 4.08
C ASP A 13 10.24 8.64 4.64
N GLU A 14 10.19 8.47 5.96
CA GLU A 14 10.63 7.23 6.61
C GLU A 14 9.67 6.08 6.31
N MET A 15 8.36 6.34 6.27
CA MET A 15 7.37 5.34 5.87
C MET A 15 7.58 4.89 4.42
N TYR A 16 7.85 5.82 3.50
CA TYR A 16 8.14 5.50 2.10
C TYR A 16 9.42 4.67 1.96
N LYS A 17 10.50 5.05 2.66
CA LYS A 17 11.75 4.27 2.69
C LYS A 17 11.51 2.86 3.23
N LEU A 18 10.69 2.72 4.27
CA LEU A 18 10.36 1.43 4.86
C LEU A 18 9.60 0.54 3.87
N LEU A 19 8.54 1.06 3.23
CA LEU A 19 7.76 0.33 2.23
C LEU A 19 8.61 -0.08 1.02
N ALA A 20 9.56 0.78 0.60
CA ALA A 20 10.50 0.45 -0.47
C ALA A 20 11.52 -0.62 -0.07
N SER A 21 11.86 -0.73 1.22
CA SER A 21 12.82 -1.71 1.74
C SER A 21 12.23 -3.11 1.94
N ASP A 22 10.93 -3.21 2.21
CA ASP A 22 10.23 -4.47 2.42
C ASP A 22 8.88 -4.50 1.70
N GLY A 23 8.86 -5.14 0.53
CA GLY A 23 7.66 -5.30 -0.29
C GLY A 23 6.59 -6.21 0.33
N MET A 24 6.85 -6.91 1.43
CA MET A 24 5.82 -7.67 2.17
C MET A 24 4.91 -6.75 3.00
N LEU A 25 5.36 -5.52 3.30
CA LEU A 25 4.56 -4.52 4.01
C LEU A 25 3.51 -3.85 3.11
N VAL A 26 3.66 -3.96 1.79
CA VAL A 26 2.71 -3.45 0.80
C VAL A 26 1.51 -4.39 0.69
N LYS A 27 0.28 -3.87 0.80
CA LYS A 27 -0.95 -4.65 0.63
C LYS A 27 -1.02 -5.26 -0.77
N ARG A 28 -1.40 -6.55 -0.83
CA ARG A 28 -1.58 -7.32 -2.06
C ARG A 28 -2.98 -7.93 -2.14
N PRO A 29 -3.57 -8.07 -3.34
CA PRO A 29 -3.08 -7.54 -4.62
C PRO A 29 -3.17 -6.00 -4.68
N LEU A 30 -2.44 -5.39 -5.60
CA LEU A 30 -2.45 -3.94 -5.84
C LEU A 30 -2.73 -3.69 -7.32
N LEU A 31 -3.87 -3.09 -7.64
CA LEU A 31 -4.23 -2.70 -9.01
C LEU A 31 -3.83 -1.24 -9.24
N VAL A 32 -3.04 -0.99 -10.27
CA VAL A 32 -2.59 0.35 -10.67
C VAL A 32 -3.10 0.62 -12.08
N THR A 33 -3.88 1.69 -12.25
CA THR A 33 -4.42 2.11 -13.54
C THR A 33 -4.20 3.62 -13.72
N GLY A 34 -4.52 4.16 -14.91
CA GLY A 34 -4.49 5.61 -15.12
C GLY A 34 -5.45 6.41 -14.23
N ASN A 35 -6.43 5.73 -13.62
CA ASN A 35 -7.44 6.34 -12.74
C ASN A 35 -7.06 6.31 -11.26
N GLY A 36 -6.01 5.56 -10.87
CA GLY A 36 -5.56 5.50 -9.49
C GLY A 36 -4.93 4.18 -9.06
N VAL A 37 -4.82 4.01 -7.74
CA VAL A 37 -4.22 2.85 -7.07
C VAL A 37 -5.24 2.23 -6.12
N PHE A 38 -5.50 0.94 -6.30
CA PHE A 38 -6.54 0.19 -5.59
C PHE A 38 -5.91 -0.98 -4.83
N PRO A 39 -5.70 -0.85 -3.50
CA PRO A 39 -5.16 -1.92 -2.67
C PRO A 39 -6.24 -2.94 -2.28
N GLY A 40 -5.94 -4.21 -2.48
CA GLY A 40 -6.85 -5.34 -2.25
C GLY A 40 -7.65 -5.73 -3.50
N PHE A 41 -8.37 -6.84 -3.40
CA PHE A 41 -9.25 -7.31 -4.46
C PHE A 41 -10.71 -6.95 -4.15
N ARG A 42 -11.35 -6.23 -5.07
CA ARG A 42 -12.79 -5.94 -5.06
C ARG A 42 -13.31 -6.09 -6.47
N GLU A 43 -14.06 -7.15 -6.71
CA GLU A 43 -14.43 -7.58 -8.07
C GLU A 43 -15.19 -6.50 -8.85
N GLU A 44 -16.18 -5.84 -8.24
CA GLU A 44 -16.97 -4.78 -8.89
C GLU A 44 -16.11 -3.58 -9.31
N GLU A 45 -15.23 -3.13 -8.41
CA GLU A 45 -14.32 -2.00 -8.70
C GLU A 45 -13.30 -2.38 -9.78
N TRP A 46 -12.73 -3.58 -9.69
CA TRP A 46 -11.75 -4.06 -10.67
C TRP A 46 -12.37 -4.19 -12.07
N LYS A 47 -13.61 -4.72 -12.16
CA LYS A 47 -14.35 -4.82 -13.43
C LYS A 47 -14.67 -3.46 -14.03
N ALA A 48 -14.90 -2.43 -13.23
CA ALA A 48 -15.17 -1.08 -13.72
C ALA A 48 -13.91 -0.34 -14.22
N LEU A 49 -12.72 -0.82 -13.85
CA LEU A 49 -11.43 -0.19 -14.14
C LEU A 49 -10.63 -0.90 -15.26
N MET A 50 -11.04 -2.12 -15.62
CA MET A 50 -10.50 -2.90 -16.74
C MET A 50 -11.32 -2.68 -18.01
#